data_AF-A0A829QQH6-F1
#
_entry.id   AF-A0A829QQH6-F1
#
_cell.length_a   1.000
_cell.length_b   1.000
_cell.length_c   1.000
_cell.angle_alpha   90.00
_cell.angle_beta   90.00
_cell.angle_gamma   90.00
#
_symmetry.space_group_name_H-M   'P 1'
#
loop_
_entity.id
_entity.type
_entity.pdbx_description
1 polymer ?
#
loop_
_entity_poly.entity_id
_entity_poly.type
_entity_poly.pdbx_seq_one_letter_code
_entity_poly.pdbx_strand_id
1 'polypeptide(L)'
;MVAMSALVFGLSWWLGLYLLARNPRKPVLVLAAIGLIGYSVVVALDAIRVTPGSDAELLGRIEVFTAIIPSVAWLMVLLELTNSGDRWRDRAAMAVPGVVLAVVLLVGASLAGTIAGPARLGHWIMFCANGTAAIGAAILLFRRRASIPGSARGVVLVATMFFTLGDAQLIIPLGIVPSWLALASTGFDLVLLGLGVALWDAFDEGQALRGDMLRSFVASILVGALFGAQAMIGIAVVGQSVALVVLLFTSIGLAICIQVQSGPFADFLDRLAFSRSPQLRQERSELRSTEAALPLKSASPIAGVDDESFIRLTRPRAQPLRRPRQTRRQSAGRTARHR
;
A
#
# COMPACT_ATOMS: atom_id res chain seq x y z
N MET A 1 15.41 -16.43 12.24
CA MET A 1 15.66 -15.63 11.02
C MET A 1 14.55 -15.80 10.00
N VAL A 2 14.43 -16.95 9.31
CA VAL A 2 13.43 -17.15 8.24
C VAL A 2 12.00 -16.74 8.61
N ALA A 3 11.51 -17.13 9.79
CA ALA A 3 10.16 -16.75 10.24
C ALA A 3 9.98 -15.22 10.41
N MET A 4 11.00 -14.53 10.94
CA MET A 4 10.95 -13.07 11.09
C MET A 4 11.00 -12.39 9.72
N SER A 5 11.88 -12.85 8.83
CA SER A 5 11.95 -12.37 7.44
C SER A 5 10.61 -12.58 6.71
N ALA A 6 9.94 -13.71 6.93
CA ALA A 6 8.61 -13.98 6.36
C ALA A 6 7.53 -13.03 6.89
N LEU A 7 7.59 -12.64 8.17
CA LEU A 7 6.69 -11.64 8.75
C LEU A 7 6.94 -10.24 8.17
N VAL A 8 8.19 -9.78 8.15
CA VAL A 8 8.57 -8.48 7.56
C VAL A 8 8.20 -8.42 6.09
N PHE A 9 8.49 -9.50 5.34
CA PHE A 9 8.10 -9.68 3.95
C PHE A 9 6.59 -9.57 3.80
N GLY A 10 5.81 -10.39 4.51
CA GLY A 10 4.36 -10.46 4.36
C GLY A 10 3.69 -9.13 4.65
N LEU A 11 4.12 -8.45 5.71
CA LEU A 11 3.57 -7.15 6.09
C LEU A 11 3.93 -6.05 5.08
N SER A 12 5.19 -5.99 4.63
CA SER A 12 5.64 -5.00 3.63
C SER A 12 4.99 -5.24 2.27
N TRP A 13 4.91 -6.50 1.86
CA TRP A 13 4.28 -6.94 0.62
C TRP A 13 2.78 -6.61 0.62
N TRP A 14 2.06 -6.95 1.71
CA TRP A 14 0.65 -6.61 1.89
C TRP A 14 0.43 -5.10 1.80
N LEU A 15 1.19 -4.32 2.58
CA LEU A 15 1.00 -2.87 2.62
C LEU A 15 1.28 -2.24 1.26
N GLY A 16 2.35 -2.66 0.58
CA GLY A 16 2.67 -2.17 -0.76
C GLY A 16 1.58 -2.47 -1.79
N LEU A 17 1.07 -3.71 -1.83
CA LEU A 17 -0.04 -4.08 -2.69
C LEU A 17 -1.33 -3.34 -2.35
N TYR A 18 -1.62 -3.15 -1.06
CA TYR A 18 -2.80 -2.43 -0.60
C TYR A 18 -2.75 -0.96 -1.04
N LEU A 19 -1.60 -0.29 -0.90
CA LEU A 19 -1.41 1.09 -1.36
C LEU A 19 -1.60 1.22 -2.88
N LEU A 20 -1.11 0.24 -3.64
CA LEU A 20 -1.26 0.20 -5.10
C LEU A 20 -2.73 0.02 -5.52
N ALA A 21 -3.45 -0.89 -4.85
CA ALA A 21 -4.87 -1.14 -5.12
C ALA A 21 -5.75 0.04 -4.72
N ARG A 22 -5.39 0.75 -3.64
CA ARG A 22 -6.19 1.84 -3.06
C ARG A 22 -6.45 2.97 -4.04
N ASN A 23 -5.40 3.55 -4.63
CA ASN A 23 -5.56 4.63 -5.60
C ASN A 23 -4.32 4.75 -6.50
N PRO A 24 -4.30 4.05 -7.66
CA PRO A 24 -3.17 4.05 -8.58
C PRO A 24 -2.95 5.40 -9.27
N ARG A 25 -3.87 6.36 -9.12
CA ARG A 25 -3.73 7.72 -9.67
C ARG A 25 -2.93 8.66 -8.78
N LYS A 26 -2.69 8.30 -7.52
CA LYS A 26 -1.90 9.12 -6.58
C LYS A 26 -0.43 8.69 -6.65
N PRO A 27 0.47 9.52 -7.20
CA PRO A 27 1.88 9.14 -7.44
C PRO A 27 2.61 8.76 -6.13
N VAL A 28 2.33 9.48 -5.04
CA VAL A 28 2.89 9.17 -3.71
C VAL A 28 2.58 7.74 -3.27
N LEU A 29 1.35 7.25 -3.50
CA LEU A 29 0.96 5.89 -3.12
C LEU A 29 1.64 4.84 -3.97
N VAL A 30 1.76 5.11 -5.28
CA VAL A 30 2.44 4.20 -6.22
C VAL A 30 3.93 4.11 -5.88
N LEU A 31 4.58 5.24 -5.60
CA LEU A 31 6.00 5.26 -5.21
C LEU A 31 6.22 4.55 -3.86
N ALA A 32 5.37 4.78 -2.87
CA ALA A 32 5.42 4.06 -1.59
C ALA A 32 5.19 2.55 -1.78
N ALA A 33 4.26 2.16 -2.65
CA ALA A 33 4.02 0.77 -3.01
C ALA A 33 5.25 0.12 -3.67
N ILE A 34 5.88 0.79 -4.63
CA ILE A 34 7.12 0.33 -5.27
C ILE A 34 8.22 0.18 -4.22
N GLY A 35 8.34 1.13 -3.28
CA GLY A 35 9.31 1.08 -2.20
C GLY A 35 9.12 -0.13 -1.27
N LEU A 36 7.88 -0.37 -0.83
CA LEU A 36 7.53 -1.49 0.05
C LEU A 36 7.65 -2.85 -0.63
N ILE A 37 7.17 -2.97 -1.87
CA ILE A 37 7.29 -4.19 -2.68
C ILE A 37 8.77 -4.46 -2.94
N GLY A 38 9.54 -3.46 -3.39
CA GLY A 38 10.98 -3.59 -3.59
C GLY A 38 11.71 -4.04 -2.32
N TYR A 39 11.45 -3.38 -1.19
CA TYR A 39 12.03 -3.75 0.11
C TYR A 39 11.70 -5.21 0.49
N SER A 40 10.45 -5.63 0.37
CA SER A 40 10.07 -7.01 0.68
C SER A 40 10.79 -8.04 -0.21
N VAL A 41 10.99 -7.75 -1.50
CA VAL A 41 11.78 -8.62 -2.38
C VAL A 41 13.23 -8.73 -1.90
N VAL A 42 13.85 -7.63 -1.46
CA VAL A 42 15.21 -7.66 -0.89
C VAL A 42 15.24 -8.53 0.38
N VAL A 43 14.26 -8.40 1.28
CA VAL A 43 14.14 -9.25 2.48
C VAL A 43 14.01 -10.73 2.14
N ALA A 44 13.23 -11.08 1.10
CA ALA A 44 13.11 -12.46 0.64
C ALA A 44 14.43 -12.98 0.03
N LEU A 45 15.08 -12.18 -0.82
CA LEU A 45 16.37 -12.52 -1.43
C LEU A 45 17.44 -12.77 -0.37
N ASP A 46 17.53 -11.90 0.64
CA ASP A 46 18.47 -12.07 1.76
C ASP A 46 18.23 -13.39 2.50
N ALA A 47 16.97 -13.69 2.85
CA ALA A 47 16.61 -14.93 3.53
C ALA A 47 16.93 -16.19 2.71
N ILE A 48 16.74 -16.15 1.39
CA ILE A 48 17.10 -17.25 0.48
C ILE A 48 18.63 -17.37 0.37
N ARG A 49 19.34 -16.25 0.25
CA ARG A 49 20.81 -16.19 0.12
C ARG A 49 21.53 -16.77 1.34
N VAL A 50 21.03 -16.52 2.56
CA VAL A 50 21.64 -17.07 3.78
C VAL A 50 21.25 -18.52 4.05
N THR A 51 20.41 -19.14 3.21
CA THR A 51 20.04 -20.54 3.34
C THR A 51 21.16 -21.46 2.84
N PRO A 52 21.55 -22.51 3.60
CA PRO A 52 22.56 -23.47 3.17
C PRO A 52 22.23 -24.10 1.81
N GLY A 53 23.24 -24.22 0.95
CA GLY A 53 23.09 -24.78 -0.40
C GLY A 53 22.56 -23.80 -1.45
N SER A 54 22.38 -22.52 -1.10
CA SER A 54 22.05 -21.48 -2.07
C SER A 54 23.30 -21.00 -2.84
N ASP A 55 23.09 -20.48 -4.05
CA ASP A 55 24.12 -19.78 -4.81
C ASP A 55 24.27 -18.35 -4.26
N ALA A 56 24.95 -18.23 -3.12
CA ALA A 56 25.06 -16.99 -2.38
C ALA A 56 25.75 -15.85 -3.16
N GLU A 57 26.62 -16.19 -4.12
CA GLU A 57 27.28 -15.20 -4.97
C GLU A 57 26.30 -14.59 -5.97
N LEU A 58 25.58 -15.43 -6.73
CA LEU A 58 24.56 -14.98 -7.68
C LEU A 58 23.47 -14.18 -6.96
N LEU A 59 22.94 -14.72 -5.86
CA LEU A 59 21.88 -14.05 -5.11
C LEU A 59 22.36 -12.74 -4.50
N GLY A 60 23.58 -12.68 -3.97
CA GLY A 60 24.15 -11.43 -3.45
C GLY A 60 24.35 -10.37 -4.53
N ARG A 61 24.63 -10.76 -5.78
CA ARG A 61 24.66 -9.85 -6.92
C ARG A 61 23.27 -9.35 -7.30
N ILE A 62 22.26 -10.22 -7.31
CA ILE A 62 20.87 -9.80 -7.58
C ILE A 62 20.36 -8.87 -6.47
N GLU A 63 20.66 -9.19 -5.22
CA GLU A 63 20.22 -8.45 -4.04
C GLU A 63 20.78 -7.02 -4.04
N VAL A 64 22.07 -6.82 -4.34
CA VAL A 64 22.69 -5.47 -4.34
C VAL A 64 22.02 -4.53 -5.37
N PHE A 65 21.63 -5.04 -6.54
CA PHE A 65 20.90 -4.25 -7.54
C PHE A 65 19.42 -4.06 -7.16
N THR A 66 18.79 -5.07 -6.55
CA THR A 66 17.40 -4.99 -6.13
C THR A 66 17.22 -3.95 -5.02
N ALA A 67 18.21 -3.78 -4.14
CA ALA A 67 18.22 -2.79 -3.07
C ALA A 67 18.15 -1.33 -3.56
N ILE A 68 18.44 -1.06 -4.84
CA ILE A 68 18.33 0.28 -5.43
C ILE A 68 16.86 0.73 -5.52
N ILE A 69 15.95 -0.21 -5.79
CA ILE A 69 14.53 0.07 -6.01
C ILE A 69 13.89 0.76 -4.80
N PRO A 70 13.95 0.20 -3.57
CA PRO A 70 13.38 0.86 -2.41
C PRO A 70 14.03 2.20 -2.12
N SER A 71 15.36 2.33 -2.23
CA SER A 71 16.08 3.59 -1.97
C SER A 71 15.59 4.73 -2.87
N VAL A 72 15.51 4.50 -4.18
CA VAL A 72 15.05 5.50 -5.14
C VAL A 72 13.57 5.80 -4.92
N ALA A 73 12.73 4.78 -4.71
CA ALA A 73 11.31 4.95 -4.50
C ALA A 73 11.02 5.83 -3.26
N TRP A 74 11.69 5.58 -2.14
CA TRP A 74 11.50 6.38 -0.92
C TRP A 74 12.01 7.81 -1.05
N LEU A 75 13.11 8.04 -1.79
CA LEU A 75 13.53 9.42 -2.13
C LEU A 75 12.41 10.12 -2.90
N MET A 76 11.87 9.45 -3.91
CA MET A 76 10.82 10.02 -4.75
C MET A 76 9.51 10.27 -3.97
N VAL A 77 9.16 9.43 -3.00
CA VAL A 77 8.04 9.70 -2.08
C VAL A 77 8.28 11.02 -1.33
N LEU A 78 9.46 11.19 -0.72
CA LEU A 78 9.78 12.39 0.05
C LEU A 78 9.79 13.65 -0.83
N LEU A 79 10.31 13.57 -2.04
CA LEU A 79 10.31 14.67 -3.00
C LEU A 79 8.89 15.02 -3.46
N GLU A 80 8.07 14.04 -3.80
CA GLU A 80 6.68 14.26 -4.23
C GLU A 80 5.85 14.91 -3.11
N LEU A 81 6.09 14.56 -1.83
CA LEU A 81 5.45 15.21 -0.69
C LEU A 81 5.85 16.68 -0.51
N THR A 82 7.02 17.08 -1.00
CA THR A 82 7.47 18.49 -0.98
C THR A 82 6.98 19.29 -2.19
N ASN A 83 6.38 18.61 -3.16
CA ASN A 83 5.84 19.23 -4.36
C ASN A 83 4.41 19.73 -4.11
N SER A 84 4.23 21.05 -4.16
CA SER A 84 2.90 21.68 -4.08
C SER A 84 2.39 22.15 -5.45
N GLY A 85 3.15 21.92 -6.53
CA GLY A 85 2.88 22.48 -7.86
C GLY A 85 2.33 21.47 -8.86
N ASP A 86 1.22 21.83 -9.53
CA ASP A 86 0.52 21.00 -10.52
C ASP A 86 1.17 21.03 -11.92
N ARG A 87 2.39 21.56 -12.05
CA ARG A 87 3.07 21.71 -13.35
C ARG A 87 3.96 20.51 -13.63
N TRP A 88 3.72 19.85 -14.76
CA TRP A 88 4.54 18.75 -15.30
C TRP A 88 6.05 19.04 -15.29
N ARG A 89 6.46 20.29 -15.57
CA ARG A 89 7.87 20.73 -15.51
C ARG A 89 8.49 20.60 -14.12
N ASP A 90 7.73 20.83 -13.07
CA ASP A 90 8.21 20.70 -11.69
C ASP A 90 8.38 19.22 -11.32
N ARG A 91 7.52 18.33 -11.85
CA ARG A 91 7.67 16.88 -11.70
C ARG A 91 8.90 16.32 -12.43
N ALA A 92 9.18 16.80 -13.65
CA ALA A 92 10.37 16.39 -14.39
C ALA A 92 11.66 16.84 -13.67
N ALA A 93 11.68 18.05 -13.09
CA ALA A 93 12.79 18.52 -12.27
C ALA A 93 12.96 17.67 -11.00
N MET A 94 11.86 17.24 -10.38
CA MET A 94 11.86 16.36 -9.19
C MET A 94 12.34 14.93 -9.49
N ALA A 95 12.31 14.48 -10.75
CA ALA A 95 12.85 13.19 -11.14
C ALA A 95 14.39 13.18 -11.17
N VAL A 96 15.03 14.35 -11.36
CA VAL A 96 16.49 14.46 -11.50
C VAL A 96 17.23 13.92 -10.28
N PRO A 97 16.91 14.28 -9.02
CA PRO A 97 17.57 13.71 -7.84
C PRO A 97 17.39 12.19 -7.74
N GLY A 98 16.21 11.66 -8.11
CA GLY A 98 15.95 10.22 -8.14
C GLY A 98 16.81 9.50 -9.17
N VAL A 99 16.96 10.06 -10.37
CA VAL A 99 17.84 9.53 -11.42
C VAL A 99 19.31 9.62 -11.00
N VAL A 100 19.74 10.73 -10.42
CA VAL A 100 21.10 10.90 -9.91
C VAL A 100 21.41 9.86 -8.84
N LEU A 101 20.51 9.68 -7.86
CA LEU A 101 20.67 8.65 -6.84
C LEU A 101 20.73 7.26 -7.48
N ALA A 102 19.83 6.94 -8.40
CA ALA A 102 19.81 5.64 -9.10
C ALA A 102 21.14 5.37 -9.82
N VAL A 103 21.70 6.35 -10.54
CA VAL A 103 22.99 6.23 -11.23
C VAL A 103 24.13 6.00 -10.24
N VAL A 104 24.20 6.79 -9.15
CA VAL A 104 25.24 6.62 -8.13
C VAL A 104 25.13 5.26 -7.45
N LEU A 105 23.91 4.79 -7.16
CA LEU A 105 23.67 3.47 -6.57
C LEU A 105 24.01 2.33 -7.54
N LEU A 106 23.75 2.48 -8.85
CA LEU A 106 24.15 1.50 -9.86
C LEU A 106 25.68 1.41 -9.97
N VAL A 107 26.38 2.56 -9.95
CA VAL A 107 27.84 2.60 -9.90
C VAL A 107 28.35 1.96 -8.61
N GLY A 108 27.77 2.28 -7.46
CA GLY A 108 28.10 1.65 -6.19
C GLY A 108 27.88 0.13 -6.20
N ALA A 109 26.74 -0.34 -6.71
CA ALA A 109 26.39 -1.76 -6.81
C ALA A 109 27.32 -2.53 -7.75
N SER A 110 27.67 -1.95 -8.90
CA SER A 110 28.64 -2.54 -9.84
C SER A 110 30.05 -2.65 -9.24
N LEU A 111 30.49 -1.63 -8.48
CA LEU A 111 31.77 -1.66 -7.77
C LEU A 111 31.76 -2.60 -6.55
N ALA A 112 30.59 -2.81 -5.93
CA ALA A 112 30.42 -3.79 -4.87
C ALA A 112 30.45 -5.22 -5.42
N GLY A 113 29.78 -5.46 -6.56
CA GLY A 113 29.70 -6.75 -7.26
C GLY A 113 28.82 -7.81 -6.59
N THR A 114 28.66 -7.73 -5.28
CA THR A 114 27.75 -8.53 -4.44
C THR A 114 27.52 -7.78 -3.14
N ILE A 115 26.36 -7.99 -2.51
CA ILE A 115 26.05 -7.43 -1.18
C ILE A 115 26.77 -8.17 -0.04
N ALA A 116 27.31 -9.37 -0.30
CA ALA A 116 27.96 -10.22 0.71
C ALA A 116 29.48 -10.08 0.71
N GLY A 117 30.09 -10.22 1.90
CA GLY A 117 31.55 -10.27 2.05
C GLY A 117 32.14 -8.98 2.62
N PRO A 118 33.48 -8.79 2.53
CA PRO A 118 34.12 -7.62 3.12
C PRO A 118 33.63 -6.33 2.45
N ALA A 119 33.52 -5.26 3.23
CA ALA A 119 33.06 -3.96 2.75
C ALA A 119 34.00 -3.41 1.65
N ARG A 120 33.53 -3.48 0.42
CA ARG A 120 34.17 -2.88 -0.77
C ARG A 120 33.78 -1.41 -0.91
N LEU A 121 34.57 -0.65 -1.67
CA LEU A 121 34.30 0.76 -2.00
C LEU A 121 32.86 1.00 -2.48
N GLY A 122 32.31 0.08 -3.29
CA GLY A 122 30.94 0.17 -3.77
C GLY A 122 29.87 0.25 -2.67
N HIS A 123 30.03 -0.51 -1.58
CA HIS A 123 29.10 -0.47 -0.44
C HIS A 123 29.12 0.89 0.26
N TRP A 124 30.31 1.47 0.42
CA TRP A 124 30.46 2.80 1.00
C TRP A 124 29.86 3.88 0.11
N ILE A 125 30.01 3.77 -1.22
CA ILE A 125 29.35 4.68 -2.17
C ILE A 125 27.82 4.60 -1.99
N MET A 126 27.27 3.39 -1.94
CA MET A 126 25.83 3.20 -1.78
C MET A 126 25.31 3.75 -0.45
N PHE A 127 25.99 3.42 0.65
CA PHE A 127 25.67 3.91 2.00
C PHE A 127 25.73 5.44 2.08
N CYS A 128 26.83 6.04 1.60
CA CYS A 128 26.97 7.50 1.60
C CYS A 128 25.95 8.19 0.70
N ALA A 129 25.65 7.62 -0.47
CA ALA A 129 24.67 8.17 -1.40
C ALA A 129 23.25 8.13 -0.80
N ASN A 130 22.86 7.00 -0.22
CA ASN A 130 21.60 6.86 0.49
C ASN A 130 21.54 7.80 1.70
N GLY A 131 22.53 7.75 2.60
CA GLY A 131 22.59 8.64 3.76
C GLY A 131 22.50 10.13 3.38
N THR A 132 23.22 10.56 2.35
CA THR A 132 23.16 11.95 1.86
C THR A 132 21.78 12.29 1.28
N ALA A 133 21.16 11.38 0.53
CA ALA A 133 19.81 11.55 0.02
C ALA A 133 18.76 11.60 1.14
N ALA A 134 18.89 10.76 2.18
CA ALA A 134 18.04 10.76 3.37
C ALA A 134 18.11 12.10 4.10
N ILE A 135 19.33 12.55 4.39
CA ILE A 135 19.59 13.82 5.08
C ILE A 135 19.11 14.99 4.24
N GLY A 136 19.40 14.99 2.94
CA GLY A 136 18.94 16.02 2.01
C GLY A 136 17.41 16.12 1.95
N ALA A 137 16.73 14.98 1.89
CA ALA A 137 15.27 14.92 1.93
C ALA A 137 14.73 15.41 3.29
N ALA A 138 15.31 14.97 4.41
CA ALA A 138 14.92 15.41 5.75
C ALA A 138 15.08 16.94 5.92
N ILE A 139 16.19 17.52 5.45
CA ILE A 139 16.42 18.97 5.45
C ILE A 139 15.37 19.67 4.59
N LEU A 140 15.09 19.15 3.38
CA LEU A 140 14.09 19.73 2.48
C LEU A 140 12.70 19.73 3.13
N LEU A 141 12.30 18.60 3.72
CA LEU A 141 11.03 18.47 4.44
C LEU A 141 10.97 19.40 5.64
N PHE A 142 12.04 19.51 6.43
CA PHE A 142 12.09 20.43 7.56
C PHE A 142 11.92 21.88 7.12
N ARG A 143 12.59 22.29 6.03
CA ARG A 143 12.47 23.64 5.46
C ARG A 143 11.07 23.92 4.91
N ARG A 144 10.39 22.91 4.38
CA ARG A 144 9.04 23.03 3.82
C ARG A 144 7.93 22.57 4.76
N ARG A 145 8.23 22.32 6.05
CA ARG A 145 7.30 21.72 7.01
C ARG A 145 5.97 22.46 7.13
N ALA A 146 5.98 23.79 6.98
CA ALA A 146 4.79 24.63 7.07
C ALA A 146 3.86 24.48 5.86
N SER A 147 4.38 23.99 4.73
CA SER A 147 3.65 23.76 3.48
C SER A 147 3.19 22.31 3.31
N ILE A 148 3.67 21.38 4.15
CA ILE A 148 3.28 19.98 4.11
C ILE A 148 1.87 19.86 4.72
N PRO A 149 0.88 19.34 3.96
CA PRO A 149 -0.46 19.11 4.49
C PRO A 149 -0.39 18.27 5.77
N GLY A 150 -1.25 18.59 6.74
CA GLY A 150 -1.30 17.87 8.01
C GLY A 150 -1.40 16.35 7.81
N SER A 151 -2.13 15.92 6.77
CA SER A 151 -2.39 14.55 6.31
C SER A 151 -1.17 13.80 5.73
N ALA A 152 -0.09 14.50 5.37
CA ALA A 152 1.09 13.90 4.77
C ALA A 152 2.18 13.53 5.81
N ARG A 153 2.06 13.99 7.06
CA ARG A 153 3.11 13.82 8.09
C ARG A 153 3.40 12.36 8.46
N GLY A 154 2.41 11.47 8.38
CA GLY A 154 2.63 10.03 8.60
C GLY A 154 3.34 9.38 7.44
N VAL A 155 2.99 9.76 6.21
CA VAL A 155 3.69 9.32 5.01
C VAL A 155 5.16 9.73 5.06
N VAL A 156 5.43 10.95 5.53
CA VAL A 156 6.79 11.42 5.79
C VAL A 156 7.52 10.51 6.76
N LEU A 157 6.94 10.24 7.93
CA LEU A 157 7.59 9.40 8.93
C LEU A 157 7.85 7.98 8.40
N VAL A 158 6.85 7.37 7.79
CA VAL A 158 6.94 6.05 7.15
C VAL A 158 8.04 6.06 6.08
N ALA A 159 8.05 7.07 5.21
CA ALA A 159 9.03 7.16 4.14
C ALA A 159 10.44 7.35 4.69
N THR A 160 10.65 8.25 5.66
CA THR A 160 11.95 8.45 6.29
C THR A 160 12.43 7.18 7.00
N MET A 161 11.53 6.52 7.71
CA MET A 161 11.79 5.27 8.42
C MET A 161 12.21 4.14 7.47
N PHE A 162 11.45 3.90 6.40
CA PHE A 162 11.82 2.88 5.41
C PHE A 162 13.04 3.28 4.57
N PHE A 163 13.27 4.58 4.36
CA PHE A 163 14.50 5.07 3.74
C PHE A 163 15.72 4.71 4.60
N THR A 164 15.65 4.95 5.91
CA THR A 164 16.72 4.58 6.85
C THR A 164 16.87 3.06 6.99
N LEU A 165 15.78 2.30 6.90
CA LEU A 165 15.80 0.85 6.90
C LEU A 165 16.49 0.26 5.67
N GLY A 166 16.23 0.83 4.48
CA GLY A 166 16.94 0.43 3.26
C GLY A 166 18.45 0.64 3.36
N ASP A 167 18.87 1.68 4.08
CA ASP A 167 20.29 1.93 4.37
C ASP A 167 20.88 0.93 5.38
N ALA A 168 20.12 0.54 6.39
CA ALA A 168 20.53 -0.50 7.34
C ALA A 168 20.78 -1.86 6.66
N GLN A 169 19.99 -2.20 5.64
CA GLN A 169 20.14 -3.45 4.89
C GLN A 169 21.44 -3.52 4.07
N LEU A 170 22.04 -2.37 3.73
CA LEU A 170 23.39 -2.30 3.12
C LEU A 170 24.51 -2.59 4.13
N ILE A 171 24.27 -2.37 5.42
CA ILE A 171 25.28 -2.49 6.49
C ILE A 171 25.31 -3.90 7.09
N ILE A 172 24.14 -4.52 7.28
CA ILE A 172 24.01 -5.84 7.92
C ILE A 172 24.91 -6.93 7.30
N PRO A 173 24.94 -7.12 5.96
CA PRO A 173 25.76 -8.17 5.35
C PRO A 173 27.27 -7.88 5.32
N LEU A 174 27.70 -6.68 5.73
CA LEU A 174 29.12 -6.32 5.82
C LEU A 174 29.83 -6.89 7.06
N GLY A 175 29.10 -7.55 7.97
CA GLY A 175 29.66 -8.15 9.19
C GLY A 175 30.16 -7.13 10.22
N ILE A 176 29.93 -5.84 9.99
CA ILE A 176 30.24 -4.74 10.93
C ILE A 176 29.35 -4.84 12.17
N VAL A 177 28.16 -5.41 12.00
CA VAL A 177 27.10 -5.45 13.01
C VAL A 177 26.98 -6.88 13.59
N PRO A 178 27.05 -7.05 14.92
CA PRO A 178 26.86 -8.35 15.56
C PRO A 178 25.51 -8.99 15.21
N SER A 179 25.45 -10.32 15.12
CA SER A 179 24.24 -11.06 14.69
C SER A 179 23.00 -10.78 15.55
N TRP A 180 23.18 -10.43 16.83
CA TRP A 180 22.08 -10.03 17.71
C TRP A 180 21.51 -8.65 17.35
N LEU A 181 22.34 -7.71 16.87
CA LEU A 181 21.86 -6.44 16.31
C LEU A 181 21.15 -6.67 14.97
N ALA A 182 21.60 -7.62 14.15
CA ALA A 182 20.91 -7.94 12.89
C ALA A 182 19.50 -8.48 13.17
N LEU A 183 19.35 -9.39 14.15
CA LEU A 183 18.07 -9.86 14.67
C LEU A 183 17.21 -8.72 15.26
N ALA A 184 17.83 -7.84 16.05
CA ALA A 184 17.15 -6.69 16.64
C ALA A 184 16.71 -5.68 15.57
N SER A 185 17.49 -5.50 14.51
CA SER A 185 17.12 -4.70 13.34
C SER A 185 15.87 -5.29 12.69
N THR A 186 15.84 -6.59 12.37
CA THR A 186 14.65 -7.21 11.77
C THR A 186 13.40 -7.10 12.68
N GLY A 187 13.56 -7.15 14.01
CA GLY A 187 12.48 -6.87 14.95
C GLY A 187 12.06 -5.40 14.98
N PHE A 188 13.01 -4.49 14.84
CA PHE A 188 12.78 -3.06 14.70
C PHE A 188 12.04 -2.73 13.40
N ASP A 189 12.35 -3.40 12.29
CA ASP A 189 11.63 -3.32 11.01
C ASP A 189 10.14 -3.62 11.22
N LEU A 190 9.81 -4.62 12.06
CA LEU A 190 8.43 -5.01 12.39
C LEU A 190 7.71 -3.93 13.21
N VAL A 191 8.38 -3.36 14.21
CA VAL A 191 7.85 -2.27 15.05
C VAL A 191 7.61 -1.02 14.22
N LEU A 192 8.59 -0.67 13.40
CA LEU A 192 8.56 0.46 12.49
C LEU A 192 7.42 0.29 11.46
N LEU A 193 7.31 -0.89 10.85
CA LEU A 193 6.21 -1.18 9.94
C LEU A 193 4.85 -1.12 10.64
N GLY A 194 4.73 -1.68 11.85
CA GLY A 194 3.52 -1.58 12.66
C GLY A 194 3.16 -0.14 13.01
N LEU A 195 4.15 0.70 13.33
CA LEU A 195 3.99 2.13 13.53
C LEU A 195 3.53 2.83 12.24
N GLY A 196 4.09 2.43 11.10
CA GLY A 196 3.68 2.95 9.80
C GLY A 196 2.23 2.63 9.44
N VAL A 197 1.79 1.41 9.73
CA VAL A 197 0.38 0.98 9.58
C VAL A 197 -0.52 1.78 10.53
N ALA A 198 -0.14 1.91 11.81
CA ALA A 198 -0.93 2.63 12.81
C ALA A 198 -1.05 4.13 12.49
N LEU A 199 0.02 4.75 12.00
CA LEU A 199 -0.01 6.15 11.59
C LEU A 199 -0.83 6.32 10.32
N TRP A 200 -0.70 5.42 9.34
CA TRP A 200 -1.52 5.45 8.13
C TRP A 200 -3.02 5.31 8.43
N ASP A 201 -3.39 4.45 9.39
CA ASP A 201 -4.77 4.30 9.87
C ASP A 201 -5.33 5.57 10.54
N ALA A 202 -4.47 6.29 11.26
CA ALA A 202 -4.81 7.56 11.90
C ALA A 202 -5.01 8.70 10.88
N PHE A 203 -4.42 8.58 9.68
CA PHE A 203 -4.48 9.60 8.63
C PHE A 203 -5.75 9.60 7.79
N ASP A 204 -6.51 8.50 7.75
CA ASP A 204 -7.66 8.41 6.86
C ASP A 204 -8.96 8.97 7.48
N GLU A 205 -9.48 10.01 6.81
CA GLU A 205 -10.69 10.78 7.11
C GLU A 205 -12.01 9.99 6.89
N GLY A 206 -12.07 8.72 7.31
CA GLY A 206 -13.32 7.96 7.20
C GLY A 206 -13.31 6.61 7.92
N GLN A 207 -14.32 6.39 8.76
CA GLN A 207 -14.58 5.11 9.44
C GLN A 207 -14.71 3.93 8.45
N ALA A 208 -15.17 4.20 7.22
CA ALA A 208 -15.28 3.19 6.17
C ALA A 208 -13.92 2.68 5.66
N LEU A 209 -12.89 3.54 5.63
CA LEU A 209 -11.56 3.16 5.12
C LEU A 209 -10.79 2.28 6.12
N ARG A 210 -10.93 2.55 7.43
CA ARG A 210 -10.32 1.72 8.47
C ARG A 210 -10.86 0.29 8.44
N GLY A 211 -12.17 0.15 8.20
CA GLY A 211 -12.84 -1.14 8.08
C GLY A 211 -12.33 -1.97 6.89
N ASP A 212 -12.14 -1.35 5.73
CA ASP A 212 -11.61 -2.03 4.54
C ASP A 212 -10.14 -2.44 4.71
N MET A 213 -9.31 -1.55 5.26
CA MET A 213 -7.92 -1.86 5.56
C MET A 213 -7.79 -3.00 6.58
N LEU A 214 -8.55 -2.95 7.68
CA LEU A 214 -8.55 -4.01 8.70
C LEU A 214 -9.02 -5.34 8.11
N ARG A 215 -10.05 -5.33 7.27
CA ARG A 215 -10.52 -6.53 6.58
C ARG A 215 -9.44 -7.12 5.69
N SER A 216 -8.78 -6.29 4.88
CA SER A 216 -7.67 -6.72 4.01
C SER A 216 -6.48 -7.25 4.82
N PHE A 217 -6.14 -6.58 5.92
CA PHE A 217 -5.07 -6.95 6.84
C PHE A 217 -5.33 -8.30 7.51
N VAL A 218 -6.50 -8.47 8.14
CA VAL A 218 -6.89 -9.71 8.81
C VAL A 218 -6.93 -10.86 7.82
N ALA A 219 -7.50 -10.65 6.63
CA ALA A 219 -7.50 -11.68 5.59
C ALA A 219 -6.08 -12.06 5.16
N SER A 220 -5.19 -11.08 5.00
CA SER A 220 -3.79 -11.33 4.61
C SER A 220 -2.99 -12.03 5.71
N ILE A 221 -3.23 -11.71 6.98
CA ILE A 221 -2.67 -12.46 8.12
C ILE A 221 -3.16 -13.91 8.08
N LEU A 222 -4.48 -14.13 7.93
CA LEU A 222 -5.04 -15.48 7.96
C LEU A 222 -4.50 -16.35 6.82
N VAL A 223 -4.52 -15.84 5.60
CA VAL A 223 -4.02 -16.58 4.43
C VAL A 223 -2.50 -16.72 4.52
N GLY A 224 -1.77 -15.67 4.88
CA GLY A 224 -0.31 -15.72 5.07
C GLY A 224 0.12 -16.69 6.17
N ALA A 225 -0.61 -16.75 7.29
CA ALA A 225 -0.37 -17.70 8.36
C ALA A 225 -0.67 -19.14 7.93
N LEU A 226 -1.73 -19.37 7.15
CA LEU A 226 -2.08 -20.69 6.65
C LEU A 226 -0.97 -21.27 5.77
N PHE A 227 -0.57 -20.55 4.72
CA PHE A 227 0.47 -21.00 3.80
C PHE A 227 1.87 -20.97 4.44
N GLY A 228 2.14 -19.94 5.25
CA GLY A 228 3.39 -19.79 5.98
C GLY A 228 3.62 -20.90 7.00
N ALA A 229 2.60 -21.25 7.79
CA ALA A 229 2.69 -22.33 8.77
C ALA A 229 2.96 -23.68 8.11
N GLN A 230 2.30 -23.97 6.98
CA GLN A 230 2.54 -25.21 6.22
C GLN A 230 4.00 -25.33 5.77
N ALA A 231 4.56 -24.28 5.17
CA ALA A 231 5.95 -24.27 4.74
C ALA A 231 6.92 -24.30 5.94
N MET A 232 6.61 -23.62 7.04
CA MET A 232 7.41 -23.65 8.27
C MET A 232 7.42 -25.02 8.94
N ILE A 233 6.29 -25.75 8.94
CA ILE A 233 6.24 -27.14 9.38
C ILE A 233 7.14 -28.00 8.50
N GLY A 234 7.09 -27.81 7.17
CA GLY A 234 7.99 -28.49 6.23
C GLY A 234 9.46 -28.26 6.56
N ILE A 235 9.85 -27.01 6.81
CA ILE A 235 11.22 -26.63 7.23
C ILE A 235 11.59 -27.27 8.57
N ALA A 236 10.67 -27.30 9.53
CA ALA A 236 10.92 -27.86 10.86
C ALA A 236 11.11 -29.39 10.83
N VAL A 237 10.40 -30.09 9.95
CA VAL A 237 10.42 -31.57 9.86
C VAL A 237 11.54 -32.06 8.94
N VAL A 238 11.71 -31.45 7.76
CA VAL A 238 12.64 -31.90 6.71
C VAL A 238 14.00 -31.20 6.80
N GLY A 239 14.06 -30.08 7.54
CA GLY A 239 15.22 -29.19 7.59
C GLY A 239 15.11 -28.03 6.60
N GLN A 240 15.95 -27.02 6.80
CA GLN A 240 15.97 -25.84 5.95
C GLN A 240 16.65 -26.14 4.61
N SER A 241 15.90 -26.01 3.52
CA SER A 241 16.41 -26.11 2.14
C SER A 241 16.01 -24.88 1.32
N VAL A 242 16.81 -24.53 0.32
CA VAL A 242 16.54 -23.39 -0.57
C VAL A 242 15.15 -23.48 -1.19
N ALA A 243 14.77 -24.68 -1.65
CA ALA A 243 13.46 -24.92 -2.25
C ALA A 243 12.30 -24.59 -1.30
N LEU A 244 12.37 -25.02 -0.03
CA LEU A 244 11.32 -24.73 0.96
C LEU A 244 11.25 -23.25 1.33
N VAL A 245 12.40 -22.56 1.42
CA VAL A 245 12.44 -21.12 1.70
C VAL A 245 11.89 -20.32 0.52
N VAL A 246 12.25 -20.66 -0.72
CA VAL A 246 11.67 -20.06 -1.93
C VAL A 246 10.16 -20.31 -1.97
N LEU A 247 9.71 -21.53 -1.67
CA LEU A 247 8.30 -21.90 -1.64
C LEU A 247 7.54 -21.09 -0.57
N LEU A 248 8.13 -20.89 0.62
CA LEU A 248 7.56 -20.07 1.69
C LEU A 248 7.26 -18.64 1.21
N PHE A 249 8.27 -17.94 0.67
CA PHE A 249 8.10 -16.55 0.24
C PHE A 249 7.18 -16.42 -0.98
N THR A 250 7.31 -17.30 -1.97
CA THR A 250 6.46 -17.26 -3.17
C THR A 250 5.01 -17.62 -2.85
N SER A 251 4.77 -18.60 -1.97
CA SER A 251 3.44 -18.99 -1.53
C SER A 251 2.76 -17.88 -0.73
N ILE A 252 3.44 -17.30 0.27
CA ILE A 252 2.92 -16.16 1.04
C ILE A 252 2.66 -14.96 0.12
N GLY A 253 3.61 -14.63 -0.77
CA GLY A 253 3.50 -13.50 -1.67
C GLY A 253 2.32 -13.64 -2.64
N LEU A 254 2.13 -14.83 -3.22
CA LEU A 254 1.02 -15.11 -4.13
C LEU A 254 -0.32 -15.11 -3.39
N ALA A 255 -0.39 -15.71 -2.21
CA ALA A 255 -1.55 -15.71 -1.34
C ALA A 255 -2.03 -14.29 -1.02
N ILE A 256 -1.13 -13.43 -0.53
CA ILE A 256 -1.43 -12.04 -0.21
C ILE A 256 -1.79 -11.27 -1.50
N CYS A 257 -1.11 -11.52 -2.61
CA CYS A 257 -1.40 -10.87 -3.90
C CYS A 257 -2.83 -11.16 -4.38
N ILE A 258 -3.25 -12.42 -4.36
CA ILE A 258 -4.61 -12.83 -4.74
C ILE A 258 -5.63 -12.22 -3.77
N GLN A 259 -5.33 -12.24 -2.46
CA GLN A 259 -6.23 -11.72 -1.43
C GLN A 259 -6.44 -10.20 -1.54
N VAL A 260 -5.37 -9.43 -1.73
CA VAL A 260 -5.44 -7.97 -1.83
C VAL A 260 -6.06 -7.52 -3.16
N GLN A 261 -5.79 -8.24 -4.25
CA GLN A 261 -6.32 -7.93 -5.57
C GLN A 261 -7.63 -8.67 -5.88
N SER A 262 -8.40 -9.09 -4.86
CA SER A 262 -9.60 -9.90 -5.08
C SER A 262 -10.61 -9.27 -6.04
N GLY A 263 -10.76 -7.94 -6.04
CA GLY A 263 -11.59 -7.21 -7.01
C GLY A 263 -11.07 -7.31 -8.44
N PRO A 264 -9.86 -6.78 -8.76
CA PRO A 264 -9.25 -6.91 -10.08
C PRO A 264 -9.13 -8.35 -10.58
N PHE A 265 -8.84 -9.30 -9.68
CA PHE A 265 -8.73 -10.72 -10.00
C PHE A 265 -10.10 -11.32 -10.33
N ALA A 266 -11.15 -10.96 -9.59
CA ALA A 266 -12.52 -11.36 -9.93
C ALA A 266 -12.93 -10.81 -11.30
N ASP A 267 -12.59 -9.56 -11.63
CA ASP A 267 -12.89 -8.98 -12.94
C ASP A 267 -12.11 -9.67 -14.09
N PHE A 268 -10.86 -10.09 -13.82
CA PHE A 268 -10.06 -10.87 -14.76
C PHE A 268 -10.65 -12.28 -14.97
N LEU A 269 -11.00 -12.97 -13.89
CA LEU A 269 -11.67 -14.27 -13.96
C LEU A 269 -13.02 -14.16 -14.67
N ASP A 270 -13.79 -13.10 -14.42
CA ASP A 270 -15.06 -12.86 -15.09
C ASP A 270 -14.86 -12.57 -16.60
N ARG A 271 -13.77 -11.89 -16.99
CA ARG A 271 -13.39 -11.72 -18.40
C ARG A 271 -13.05 -13.04 -19.09
N LEU A 272 -12.36 -13.94 -18.40
CA LEU A 272 -12.01 -15.26 -18.92
C LEU A 272 -13.23 -16.18 -19.01
N ALA A 273 -13.93 -16.36 -17.89
CA ALA A 273 -15.06 -17.27 -17.75
C ALA A 273 -16.27 -16.84 -18.59
N PHE A 274 -16.54 -15.53 -18.65
CA PHE A 274 -17.68 -14.95 -19.38
C PHE A 274 -17.23 -14.18 -20.63
N SER A 275 -16.13 -14.61 -21.26
CA SER A 275 -15.59 -14.00 -22.48
C SER A 275 -16.62 -13.88 -23.61
N ARG A 276 -17.59 -14.80 -23.67
CA ARG A 276 -18.68 -14.84 -24.67
C ARG A 276 -19.99 -14.20 -24.19
N SER A 277 -20.05 -13.68 -22.96
CA SER A 277 -21.28 -13.17 -22.35
C SER A 277 -21.06 -11.78 -21.71
N PRO A 278 -20.92 -10.72 -22.54
CA PRO A 278 -20.62 -9.38 -22.03
C PRO A 278 -21.72 -8.78 -21.15
N GLN A 279 -22.99 -9.17 -21.35
CA GLN A 279 -24.12 -8.71 -20.54
C GLN A 279 -24.04 -9.22 -19.09
N LEU A 280 -23.75 -10.52 -18.89
CA LEU A 280 -23.57 -11.10 -17.55
C LEU A 280 -22.41 -10.46 -16.77
N ARG A 281 -21.36 -10.02 -17.48
CA ARG A 281 -20.24 -9.29 -16.85
C ARG A 281 -20.66 -7.89 -16.37
N GLN A 282 -21.47 -7.18 -17.15
CA GLN A 282 -22.00 -5.87 -16.75
C GLN A 282 -22.89 -6.01 -15.51
N GLU A 283 -23.85 -6.94 -15.53
CA GLU A 283 -24.74 -7.19 -14.41
C GLU A 283 -23.98 -7.55 -13.12
N ARG A 284 -22.98 -8.44 -13.20
CA ARG A 284 -22.15 -8.78 -12.03
C ARG A 284 -21.34 -7.60 -11.52
N SER A 285 -20.79 -6.76 -12.41
CA SER A 285 -20.06 -5.56 -12.00
C SER A 285 -20.97 -4.53 -11.33
N GLU A 286 -22.22 -4.41 -11.80
CA GLU A 286 -23.22 -3.50 -11.25
C GLU A 286 -23.75 -3.97 -9.89
N LEU A 287 -23.94 -5.28 -9.72
CA LEU A 287 -24.29 -5.87 -8.42
C LEU A 287 -23.17 -5.66 -7.39
N ARG A 288 -21.90 -5.88 -7.76
CA ARG A 288 -20.74 -5.63 -6.88
C ARG A 288 -20.58 -4.15 -6.54
N SER A 289 -20.80 -3.25 -7.50
CA SER A 289 -20.71 -1.80 -7.25
C SER A 289 -21.83 -1.32 -6.32
N THR A 290 -23.03 -1.87 -6.50
CA THR A 290 -24.17 -1.60 -5.62
C THR A 290 -23.92 -2.14 -4.22
N GLU A 291 -23.43 -3.38 -4.10
CA GLU A 291 -23.04 -3.99 -2.81
C GLU A 291 -21.97 -3.15 -2.09
N ALA A 292 -20.94 -2.69 -2.80
CA ALA A 292 -19.89 -1.85 -2.23
C ALA A 292 -20.36 -0.43 -1.84
N ALA A 293 -21.41 0.08 -2.50
CA ALA A 293 -22.01 1.38 -2.20
C ALA A 293 -23.06 1.31 -1.08
N LEU A 294 -23.52 0.11 -0.70
CA LEU A 294 -24.40 -0.05 0.45
C LEU A 294 -23.61 0.31 1.72
N PRO A 295 -24.08 1.28 2.52
CA PRO A 295 -23.45 1.53 3.82
C PRO A 295 -23.53 0.24 4.64
N LEU A 296 -22.39 -0.18 5.20
CA LEU A 296 -22.37 -1.19 6.27
C LEU A 296 -23.34 -0.68 7.34
N LYS A 297 -24.52 -1.30 7.45
CA LYS A 297 -25.52 -0.92 8.44
C LYS A 297 -24.88 -1.09 9.82
N SER A 298 -24.48 0.02 10.46
CA SER A 298 -24.52 0.10 11.91
C SER A 298 -25.94 -0.20 12.35
N ALA A 299 -26.08 -0.81 13.54
CA ALA A 299 -27.35 -1.28 14.10
C ALA A 299 -28.52 -0.42 13.63
N SER A 300 -29.45 -1.05 12.89
CA SER A 300 -30.57 -0.36 12.25
C SER A 300 -31.18 0.60 13.27
N PRO A 301 -31.41 1.88 12.95
CA PRO A 301 -32.08 2.80 13.88
C PRO A 301 -33.50 2.35 14.27
N ILE A 302 -33.98 1.26 13.67
CA ILE A 302 -35.25 0.57 13.94
C ILE A 302 -35.08 -0.56 14.96
N ALA A 303 -33.86 -1.01 15.26
CA ALA A 303 -33.59 -2.15 16.14
C ALA A 303 -33.98 -1.90 17.62
N GLY A 304 -34.23 -0.65 18.00
CA GLY A 304 -34.77 -0.26 19.31
C GLY A 304 -36.11 0.47 19.23
N VAL A 305 -36.79 0.43 18.08
CA VAL A 305 -38.10 1.07 17.89
C VAL A 305 -39.16 0.03 18.21
N ASP A 306 -40.00 0.31 19.21
CA ASP A 306 -41.15 -0.53 19.52
C ASP A 306 -42.15 -0.57 18.35
N ASP A 307 -42.96 -1.63 18.28
CA ASP A 307 -43.92 -1.84 17.17
C ASP A 307 -44.88 -0.64 17.01
N GLU A 308 -45.20 0.05 18.10
CA GLU A 308 -46.11 1.20 18.09
C GLU A 308 -45.47 2.44 17.42
N SER A 309 -44.19 2.70 17.71
CA SER A 309 -43.39 3.78 17.14
C SER A 309 -43.06 3.50 15.67
N PHE A 310 -42.88 2.24 15.30
CA PHE A 310 -42.69 1.84 13.91
C PHE A 310 -43.94 2.12 13.08
N ILE A 311 -45.12 1.71 13.58
CA ILE A 311 -46.42 1.99 12.92
C ILE A 311 -46.66 3.50 12.77
N ARG A 312 -46.27 4.30 13.76
CA ARG A 312 -46.39 5.76 13.71
C ARG A 312 -45.50 6.39 12.63
N LEU A 313 -44.30 5.83 12.38
CA LEU A 313 -43.36 6.30 11.36
C LEU A 313 -43.74 5.85 9.95
N THR A 314 -44.34 4.66 9.79
CA THR A 314 -44.79 4.14 8.49
C THR A 314 -46.19 4.59 8.09
N ARG A 315 -46.95 5.24 9.00
CA ARG A 315 -48.26 5.79 8.65
C ARG A 315 -48.07 6.86 7.56
N PRO A 316 -48.68 6.69 6.36
CA PRO A 316 -48.63 7.71 5.34
C PRO A 316 -49.22 8.99 5.93
N ARG A 317 -48.44 10.08 5.97
CA ARG A 317 -48.99 11.42 6.19
C ARG A 317 -49.88 11.71 4.99
N ALA A 318 -51.15 11.33 5.07
CA ALA A 318 -52.20 11.80 4.20
C ALA A 318 -52.35 13.30 4.46
N GLN A 319 -51.51 14.09 3.80
CA GLN A 319 -51.66 15.53 3.70
C GLN A 319 -52.93 15.77 2.86
N PRO A 320 -53.99 16.39 3.40
CA PRO A 320 -55.18 16.59 2.62
C PRO A 320 -54.86 17.60 1.52
N LEU A 321 -54.87 17.11 0.27
CA LEU A 321 -54.79 17.93 -0.94
C LEU A 321 -55.90 18.98 -0.88
N ARG A 322 -55.49 20.23 -0.62
CA ARG A 322 -56.35 21.42 -0.76
C ARG A 322 -56.82 21.48 -2.21
N ARG A 323 -58.12 21.23 -2.43
CA ARG A 323 -58.77 21.32 -3.74
C ARG A 323 -58.53 22.68 -4.41
N PRO A 324 -58.29 22.74 -5.73
CA PRO A 324 -58.24 23.99 -6.46
C PRO A 324 -59.67 24.55 -6.61
N ARG A 325 -59.83 25.82 -6.23
CA ARG A 325 -61.06 26.61 -6.42
C ARG A 325 -61.26 26.83 -7.92
N GLN A 326 -62.29 26.20 -8.49
CA GLN A 326 -62.82 26.58 -9.80
C GLN A 326 -63.54 27.93 -9.67
N THR A 327 -62.93 29.02 -10.14
CA THR A 327 -63.64 30.26 -10.45
C THR A 327 -64.02 30.28 -11.93
N ARG A 328 -65.22 29.73 -12.15
CA ARG A 328 -66.26 30.08 -13.12
C ARG A 328 -65.93 31.26 -14.06
N ARG A 329 -65.78 30.95 -15.35
CA ARG A 329 -66.05 31.88 -16.46
C ARG A 329 -67.47 32.44 -16.32
N GLN A 330 -67.60 33.76 -16.31
CA GLN A 330 -68.82 34.45 -16.74
C GLN A 330 -68.46 35.38 -17.89
N SER A 331 -69.17 35.16 -18.99
CA SER A 331 -69.26 35.97 -20.18
C SER A 331 -70.11 37.22 -19.94
N ALA A 332 -69.58 38.38 -20.33
CA ALA A 332 -70.29 39.56 -20.88
C ALA A 332 -69.18 40.60 -21.08
N GLY A 333 -68.86 41.08 -22.28
CA GLY A 333 -69.78 41.68 -23.22
C GLY A 333 -69.59 43.20 -23.14
N ARG A 334 -69.31 43.80 -24.30
CA ARG A 334 -69.52 45.22 -24.66
C ARG A 334 -68.45 46.28 -24.31
N THR A 335 -67.90 46.79 -25.43
CA THR A 335 -67.82 48.22 -25.84
C THR A 335 -66.72 49.15 -25.31
N ALA A 336 -65.86 49.51 -26.26
CA ALA A 336 -65.71 50.85 -26.83
C ALA A 336 -64.75 51.88 -26.21
N ARG A 337 -63.91 52.39 -27.12
CA ARG A 337 -63.54 53.80 -27.39
C ARG A 337 -62.45 54.48 -26.56
N HIS A 338 -61.52 55.06 -27.35
CA HIS A 338 -60.72 56.29 -27.16
C HIS A 338 -59.76 56.30 -25.97
N ARG A 339 -58.49 56.67 -26.10
CA ARG A 339 -57.78 57.55 -27.04
C ARG A 339 -56.31 57.13 -27.06
#